data_AF-I3D4B1-F1
#
_entry.id   AF-I3D4B1-F1
#
_cell.length_a   1.000
_cell.length_b   1.000
_cell.length_c   1.000
_cell.angle_alpha   90.00
_cell.angle_beta   90.00
_cell.angle_gamma   90.00
#
_symmetry.space_group_name_H-M   'P 1'
#
loop_
_entity.id
_entity.type
_entity.pdbx_description
1 polymer ?
#
loop_
_entity_poly.entity_id
_entity_poly.type
_entity_poly.pdbx_seq_one_letter_code
_entity_poly.pdbx_strand_id
1 'polypeptide(L)'
;MVGNLAPENDMFDAFQAVFPAGTVSGAPKVRAMEIIEELETEARGPYAGAVGYFSYNGCCDFAIAIRSIFIENNKGFVQSGAGIVSDSIAENEFKETEHKAGAMLQALKEASN
;
A
#
# COMPACT_ATOMS: atom_id res chain seq x y z
N MET A 1 12.22 -3.96 -11.93
CA MET A 1 13.64 -3.57 -11.78
C MET A 1 14.34 -4.72 -11.08
N VAL A 2 15.60 -5.00 -11.44
CA VAL A 2 16.43 -6.01 -10.78
C VAL A 2 17.78 -5.39 -10.45
N GLY A 3 18.45 -5.92 -9.43
CA GLY A 3 19.78 -5.49 -9.00
C GLY A 3 20.43 -6.57 -8.15
N ASN A 4 21.75 -6.48 -7.97
CA ASN A 4 22.49 -7.36 -7.07
C ASN A 4 22.69 -6.64 -5.74
N LEU A 5 22.38 -7.32 -4.64
CA LEU A 5 22.59 -6.78 -3.30
C LEU A 5 24.09 -6.72 -3.00
N ALA A 6 24.53 -5.65 -2.34
CA ALA A 6 25.92 -5.52 -1.91
C ALA A 6 26.26 -6.60 -0.87
N PRO A 7 27.49 -7.14 -0.82
CA PRO A 7 27.86 -8.25 0.06
C PRO A 7 27.61 -8.02 1.55
N GLU A 8 27.60 -6.75 1.98
CA GLU A 8 27.38 -6.32 3.36
C GLU A 8 25.90 -6.17 3.75
N ASN A 9 24.98 -6.22 2.78
CA ASN A 9 23.55 -6.03 3.00
C ASN A 9 22.80 -7.37 2.91
N ASP A 10 21.68 -7.46 3.61
CA ASP A 10 20.78 -8.62 3.56
C ASP A 10 19.34 -8.25 3.12
N MET A 11 18.45 -9.24 3.20
CA MET A 11 17.04 -9.07 2.81
C MET A 11 16.30 -8.01 3.64
N PHE A 12 16.69 -7.77 4.88
CA PHE A 12 16.09 -6.75 5.74
C PHE A 12 16.54 -5.35 5.29
N ASP A 13 17.82 -5.17 4.97
CA ASP A 13 18.35 -3.92 4.43
C ASP A 13 17.66 -3.56 3.10
N ALA A 14 17.52 -4.57 2.22
CA ALA A 14 16.83 -4.41 0.95
C ALA A 14 15.38 -3.97 1.15
N PHE A 15 14.65 -4.62 2.07
CA PHE A 15 13.27 -4.26 2.40
C PHE A 15 13.18 -2.83 2.96
N GLN A 16 14.03 -2.46 3.92
CA GLN A 16 14.05 -1.14 4.53
C GLN A 16 14.32 -0.03 3.50
N ALA A 17 15.23 -0.27 2.55
CA ALA A 17 15.57 0.71 1.52
C ALA A 17 14.41 0.99 0.55
N VAL A 18 13.61 -0.03 0.22
CA VAL A 18 12.52 0.11 -0.75
C VAL A 18 11.20 0.50 -0.11
N PHE A 19 11.00 0.22 1.17
CA PHE A 19 9.76 0.51 1.89
C PHE A 19 9.58 2.01 2.22
N PRO A 20 8.34 2.54 2.28
CA PRO A 20 7.14 2.00 1.62
C PRO A 20 7.24 2.13 0.10
N ALA A 21 6.38 1.39 -0.61
CA ALA A 21 6.39 1.37 -2.07
C ALA A 21 6.09 2.74 -2.67
N GLY A 22 6.85 3.11 -3.73
CA GLY A 22 6.69 4.39 -4.42
C GLY A 22 5.31 4.60 -5.04
N THR A 23 4.65 3.52 -5.46
CA THR A 23 3.33 3.55 -6.11
C THR A 23 2.18 3.95 -5.18
N VAL A 24 2.41 3.92 -3.85
CA VAL A 24 1.41 4.23 -2.82
C VAL A 24 1.85 5.39 -1.92
N SER A 25 3.04 5.94 -2.16
CA SER A 25 3.57 7.14 -1.48
C SER A 25 3.67 8.30 -2.47
N GLY A 26 4.54 8.18 -3.47
CA GLY A 26 4.74 9.17 -4.53
C GLY A 26 6.22 9.47 -4.77
N ALA A 27 6.49 10.57 -5.49
CA ALA A 27 7.85 10.99 -5.81
C ALA A 27 7.98 12.52 -5.75
N PRO A 28 9.03 13.07 -5.09
CA PRO A 28 10.02 12.39 -4.24
C PRO A 28 9.39 11.76 -2.98
N LYS A 29 9.81 10.53 -2.62
CA LYS A 29 9.13 9.68 -1.62
C LYS A 29 8.85 10.40 -0.29
N VAL A 30 9.87 11.00 0.31
CA VAL A 30 9.75 11.67 1.62
C VAL A 30 8.75 12.81 1.55
N ARG A 31 8.87 13.70 0.56
CA ARG A 31 7.95 14.84 0.43
C ARG A 31 6.52 14.39 0.13
N ALA A 32 6.34 13.34 -0.66
CA ALA A 32 5.02 12.80 -0.94
C ALA A 32 4.37 12.23 0.35
N MET A 33 5.13 11.55 1.20
CA MET A 33 4.64 11.06 2.50
C MET A 33 4.30 12.19 3.47
N GLU A 34 5.05 13.28 3.49
CA GLU A 34 4.72 14.47 4.29
C GLU A 34 3.37 15.08 3.86
N ILE A 35 3.15 15.24 2.55
CA ILE A 35 1.88 15.75 2.02
C ILE A 35 0.72 14.81 2.35
N ILE A 36 0.94 13.50 2.27
CA ILE A 36 -0.05 12.50 2.68
C ILE A 36 -0.41 12.68 4.16
N GLU A 37 0.58 12.82 5.03
CA GLU A 37 0.37 13.03 6.47
C GLU A 37 -0.35 14.36 6.77
N GLU A 38 -0.06 15.41 6.00
CA GLU A 38 -0.74 16.71 6.11
C GLU A 38 -2.23 16.63 5.72
N LEU A 39 -2.60 15.71 4.83
CA LEU A 39 -3.94 15.61 4.24
C LEU A 39 -4.82 14.50 4.82
N GLU A 40 -4.24 13.38 5.25
CA GLU A 40 -4.97 12.25 5.84
C GLU A 40 -5.27 12.51 7.33
N THR A 41 -6.50 12.24 7.76
CA THR A 41 -6.93 12.52 9.14
C THR A 41 -6.52 11.43 10.13
N GLU A 42 -6.12 10.26 9.64
CA GLU A 42 -5.78 9.08 10.43
C GLU A 42 -4.57 8.37 9.84
N ALA A 43 -3.80 7.69 10.69
CA ALA A 43 -2.72 6.84 10.22
C ALA A 43 -3.27 5.68 9.37
N ARG A 44 -2.57 5.37 8.27
CA ARG A 44 -2.96 4.29 7.33
C ARG A 44 -3.01 2.90 7.93
N GLY A 45 -2.39 2.69 9.09
CA GLY A 45 -2.24 1.38 9.71
C GLY A 45 -1.62 0.38 8.71
N PRO A 46 -2.24 -0.79 8.47
CA PRO A 46 -1.73 -1.76 7.52
C PRO A 46 -1.90 -1.38 6.04
N TYR A 47 -2.74 -0.40 5.68
CA TYR A 47 -2.91 0.02 4.30
C TYR A 47 -1.61 0.59 3.72
N ALA A 48 -1.27 0.20 2.48
CA ALA A 48 -0.02 0.55 1.81
C ALA A 48 1.25 0.04 2.53
N GLY A 49 1.10 -0.79 3.57
CA GLY A 49 2.16 -1.56 4.20
C GLY A 49 2.60 -2.76 3.35
N ALA A 50 3.23 -3.75 3.98
CA ALA A 50 3.70 -4.96 3.31
C ALA A 50 3.19 -6.21 4.04
N VAL A 51 2.79 -7.22 3.25
CA VAL A 51 2.39 -8.55 3.73
C VAL A 51 3.24 -9.58 3.00
N GLY A 52 3.92 -10.43 3.74
CA GLY A 52 4.90 -11.34 3.16
C GLY A 52 5.70 -12.10 4.21
N TYR A 53 6.87 -12.57 3.83
CA TYR A 53 7.73 -13.36 4.70
C TYR A 53 9.22 -13.08 4.48
N PHE A 54 9.97 -13.37 5.54
CA PHE A 54 11.42 -13.56 5.51
C PHE A 54 11.71 -15.05 5.75
N SER A 55 12.64 -15.62 5.01
CA SER A 55 13.02 -17.03 5.10
C SER A 55 14.44 -17.19 5.65
N TYR A 56 14.71 -18.30 6.31
CA TYR A 56 16.03 -18.63 6.86
C TYR A 56 17.14 -18.76 5.81
N ASN A 57 16.77 -18.94 4.54
CA ASN A 57 17.73 -18.99 3.43
C ASN A 57 18.11 -17.60 2.88
N GLY A 58 17.68 -16.51 3.52
CA GLY A 58 17.96 -15.14 3.08
C GLY A 58 17.06 -14.65 1.95
N CYS A 59 16.02 -15.40 1.58
CA CYS A 59 15.00 -14.93 0.65
C CYS A 59 13.85 -14.22 1.37
N CYS A 60 13.25 -13.24 0.72
CA CYS A 60 12.02 -12.61 1.17
C CYS A 60 11.09 -12.31 -0.01
N ASP A 61 9.79 -12.30 0.26
CA ASP A 61 8.77 -11.88 -0.71
C ASP A 61 7.65 -11.15 0.01
N PHE A 62 7.25 -10.00 -0.55
CA PHE A 62 6.28 -9.09 0.04
C PHE A 62 5.36 -8.50 -1.02
N ALA A 63 4.06 -8.60 -0.76
CA ALA A 63 3.03 -7.86 -1.47
C ALA A 63 2.74 -6.53 -0.75
N ILE A 64 2.42 -5.49 -1.52
CA ILE A 64 1.91 -4.23 -0.96
C ILE A 64 0.48 -4.49 -0.47
N ALA A 65 0.18 -4.04 0.75
CA ALA A 65 -1.12 -4.22 1.41
C ALA A 65 -2.19 -3.27 0.83
N ILE A 66 -2.61 -3.54 -0.40
CA ILE A 66 -3.70 -2.88 -1.14
C ILE A 66 -4.71 -3.93 -1.61
N ARG A 67 -5.93 -3.50 -1.93
CA ARG A 67 -7.04 -4.43 -2.23
C ARG A 67 -7.20 -5.47 -1.13
N SER A 68 -7.19 -5.00 0.11
CA SER A 68 -7.28 -5.83 1.31
C SER A 68 -8.41 -5.32 2.19
N ILE A 69 -9.02 -6.24 2.94
CA ILE A 69 -9.96 -5.93 4.01
C ILE A 69 -9.21 -6.18 5.31
N PHE A 70 -9.10 -5.16 6.15
CA PHE A 70 -8.47 -5.27 7.47
C PHE A 70 -9.56 -5.36 8.51
N ILE A 71 -9.56 -6.45 9.28
CA ILE A 71 -10.61 -6.74 10.27
C ILE A 71 -9.97 -6.83 11.64
N GLU A 72 -10.49 -6.04 12.56
CA GLU A 72 -10.19 -6.13 13.98
C GLU A 72 -11.50 -6.30 14.75
N ASN A 73 -11.65 -7.42 15.45
CA ASN A 73 -12.88 -7.81 16.13
C ASN A 73 -14.09 -7.81 15.17
N ASN A 74 -15.12 -6.99 15.46
CA ASN A 74 -16.34 -6.87 14.67
C ASN A 74 -16.31 -5.65 13.72
N LYS A 75 -15.14 -5.03 13.48
CA LYS A 75 -15.00 -3.89 12.59
C LYS A 75 -14.00 -4.22 11.49
N GLY A 76 -14.41 -4.02 10.25
CA GLY A 76 -13.55 -4.12 9.07
C GLY A 76 -13.45 -2.78 8.36
N PHE A 77 -12.30 -2.48 7.78
CA PHE A 77 -12.15 -1.34 6.89
C PHE A 77 -11.46 -1.75 5.58
N VAL A 78 -11.78 -1.00 4.53
CA VAL A 78 -11.14 -1.06 3.22
C VAL A 78 -10.66 0.35 2.93
N GLN A 79 -9.39 0.49 2.58
CA GLN A 79 -8.82 1.75 2.16
C GLN A 79 -8.30 1.64 0.73
N SER A 80 -8.46 2.72 -0.03
CA SER A 80 -8.03 2.81 -1.42
C SER A 80 -7.58 4.24 -1.73
N GLY A 81 -6.79 4.39 -2.78
CA GLY A 81 -6.24 5.67 -3.19
C GLY A 81 -5.95 5.70 -4.69
N ALA A 82 -5.59 6.88 -5.17
CA ALA A 82 -5.23 7.16 -6.56
C ALA A 82 -3.91 7.93 -6.60
N GLY A 83 -3.17 7.77 -7.70
CA GLY A 83 -1.91 8.48 -7.91
C GLY A 83 -2.18 9.83 -8.57
N ILE A 84 -1.94 10.92 -7.86
CA ILE A 84 -2.23 12.26 -8.36
C ILE A 84 -1.03 12.81 -9.15
N VAL A 85 -1.28 13.26 -10.38
CA VAL A 85 -0.32 13.95 -11.24
C VAL A 85 -0.87 15.32 -11.66
N SER A 86 -0.06 16.13 -12.35
CA SER A 86 -0.46 17.49 -12.77
C SER A 86 -1.74 17.54 -13.58
N ASP A 87 -1.99 16.50 -14.37
CA ASP A 87 -3.08 16.43 -15.34
C ASP A 87 -4.27 15.63 -14.79
N SER A 88 -4.22 15.25 -13.51
CA SER A 88 -5.30 14.50 -12.84
C SER A 88 -6.58 15.34 -12.75
N ILE A 89 -7.71 14.66 -12.98
CA ILE A 89 -9.04 15.26 -12.84
C ILE A 89 -9.66 14.69 -11.56
N ALA A 90 -9.92 15.54 -10.56
CA ALA A 90 -10.34 15.12 -9.22
C ALA A 90 -11.54 14.14 -9.23
N GLU A 91 -12.54 14.36 -10.08
CA GLU A 91 -13.71 13.49 -10.19
C GLU A 91 -13.35 12.09 -10.71
N ASN A 92 -12.40 11.98 -11.65
CA ASN A 92 -11.97 10.70 -12.19
C ASN A 92 -11.16 9.92 -11.15
N GLU A 93 -10.25 10.59 -10.44
CA GLU A 93 -9.44 9.97 -9.38
C GLU A 93 -10.32 9.45 -8.24
N PHE A 94 -11.36 10.22 -7.86
CA PHE A 94 -12.33 9.78 -6.86
C PHE A 94 -13.12 8.54 -7.32
N LYS A 95 -13.62 8.53 -8.56
CA LYS A 95 -14.29 7.33 -9.11
C LYS A 95 -13.35 6.13 -9.16
N GLU A 96 -12.06 6.34 -9.42
CA GLU A 96 -11.08 5.26 -9.41
C GLU A 96 -10.91 4.65 -8.00
N THR A 97 -10.87 5.46 -6.94
CA THR A 97 -10.80 4.94 -5.57
C THR A 97 -12.06 4.15 -5.23
N GLU A 98 -13.25 4.66 -5.58
CA GLU A 98 -14.52 3.95 -5.39
C GLU A 98 -14.53 2.59 -6.11
N HIS A 99 -14.06 2.54 -7.36
CA HIS A 99 -13.98 1.28 -8.11
C HIS A 99 -13.00 0.28 -7.47
N LYS A 100 -11.83 0.74 -6.98
CA LYS A 100 -10.86 -0.12 -6.30
C LYS A 100 -11.41 -0.69 -4.99
N ALA A 101 -12.07 0.15 -4.18
CA ALA A 101 -12.70 -0.28 -2.94
C ALA A 101 -13.94 -1.17 -3.17
N GLY A 102 -14.71 -0.86 -4.22
CA GLY A 102 -15.95 -1.55 -4.56
C GLY A 102 -15.77 -3.05 -4.76
N ALA A 103 -14.66 -3.50 -5.35
CA ALA A 103 -14.35 -4.92 -5.49
C ALA A 103 -14.25 -5.65 -4.13
N MET A 104 -13.60 -5.03 -3.14
CA MET A 104 -13.46 -5.62 -1.81
C MET A 104 -14.78 -5.60 -1.04
N LEU A 105 -15.54 -4.50 -1.15
CA LEU A 105 -16.86 -4.39 -0.54
C LEU A 105 -17.85 -5.41 -1.13
N GLN A 106 -17.78 -5.64 -2.45
CA GLN A 106 -18.61 -6.66 -3.11
C GLN A 106 -18.25 -8.07 -2.63
N ALA A 107 -16.96 -8.41 -2.54
CA ALA A 107 -16.51 -9.70 -2.01
C ALA A 107 -16.99 -9.93 -0.56
N LEU A 108 -16.98 -8.88 0.28
CA LEU A 108 -17.48 -8.97 1.65
C LEU A 108 -19.00 -9.21 1.71
N LYS A 109 -19.77 -8.55 0.84
CA LYS A 109 -21.21 -8.76 0.71
C LYS A 109 -21.54 -10.19 0.28
N GLU A 110 -20.82 -10.72 -0.71
CA GLU A 110 -21.02 -12.09 -1.19
C GLU A 110 -20.67 -13.13 -0.14
N ALA A 111 -19.61 -12.93 0.64
CA ALA A 111 -19.22 -13.83 1.72
C ALA A 111 -20.17 -13.81 2.94
N SER A 112 -21.01 -12.77 3.05
CA SER A 112 -21.97 -12.60 4.16
C SER A 112 -23.38 -13.11 3.82
N ASN A 113 -23.59 -13.57 2.57
CA ASN A 113 -24.83 -14.22 2.11
C ASN A 113 -24.74 -15.74 2.27
#